data_AF-A0A2U8X6M3-F1
#
_entry.id   AF-A0A2U8X6M3-F1
#
_cell.length_a   1.000
_cell.length_b   1.000
_cell.length_c   1.000
_cell.angle_alpha   90.00
_cell.angle_beta   90.00
_cell.angle_gamma   90.00
#
_symmetry.space_group_name_H-M   'P 1'
#
loop_
_entity.id
_entity.type
_entity.pdbx_description
1 polymer ?
#
loop_
_entity_poly.entity_id
_entity_poly.type
_entity_poly.pdbx_seq_one_letter_code
_entity_poly.pdbx_strand_id
1 'polypeptide(L)' 'MGNDTKTPNQDQAGFRRDSASPEDKARPENQQSKLNERLDEALEETFPTSDPVSVKITK' A
#
# COMPACT_ATOMS: atom_id res chain seq x y z
N MET A 1 -21.25 27.97 -18.04
CA MET A 1 -20.50 26.89 -18.73
C MET A 1 -19.84 26.05 -17.65
N GLY A 2 -20.39 24.86 -17.37
CA GLY A 2 -19.78 23.91 -16.44
C GLY A 2 -18.61 23.20 -17.12
N ASN A 3 -17.50 23.01 -16.40
CA ASN A 3 -16.30 22.39 -16.94
C ASN A 3 -16.42 20.89 -16.76
N ASP A 4 -16.80 20.19 -17.82
CA ASP A 4 -16.81 18.72 -17.89
C ASP A 4 -15.37 18.20 -17.74
N THR A 5 -14.96 17.93 -16.51
CA THR A 5 -13.71 17.20 -16.24
C THR A 5 -13.96 15.74 -16.59
N LYS A 6 -13.84 15.41 -17.87
CA LYS A 6 -13.84 14.05 -18.38
C LYS A 6 -12.64 13.31 -17.78
N THR A 7 -12.91 12.44 -16.80
CA THR A 7 -11.97 11.47 -16.26
C THR A 7 -11.30 10.70 -17.41
N PRO A 8 -9.96 10.62 -17.46
CA PRO A 8 -9.29 9.82 -18.49
C PRO A 8 -9.64 8.34 -18.26
N ASN A 9 -10.13 7.75 -19.34
CA ASN A 9 -10.51 6.35 -19.50
C ASN A 9 -9.44 5.40 -18.90
N GLN A 10 -9.86 4.55 -17.96
CA GLN A 10 -9.01 3.59 -17.25
C GLN A 10 -8.89 2.24 -17.98
N ASP A 11 -8.89 2.22 -19.32
CA ASP A 11 -8.65 0.98 -20.10
C ASP A 11 -7.17 0.79 -20.48
N GLN A 12 -6.25 1.12 -19.57
CA GLN A 12 -4.87 0.64 -19.66
C GLN A 12 -4.77 -0.73 -19.00
N ALA A 13 -4.62 -1.76 -19.84
CA ALA A 13 -4.35 -3.16 -19.49
C ALA A 13 -2.95 -3.33 -18.86
N GLY A 14 -2.74 -2.72 -17.71
CA GLY A 14 -1.48 -2.81 -16.98
C GLY A 14 -1.68 -2.78 -15.47
N PHE A 15 -2.48 -1.85 -14.94
CA PHE A 15 -2.68 -1.71 -13.49
C PHE A 15 -4.04 -1.07 -13.18
N ARG A 16 -5.11 -1.86 -13.28
CA ARG A 16 -6.40 -1.51 -12.67
C ARG A 16 -6.20 -1.55 -11.16
N ARG A 17 -6.27 -0.41 -10.44
CA ARG A 17 -6.19 -0.40 -8.95
C ARG A 17 -7.36 -1.12 -8.28
N ASP A 18 -8.35 -1.44 -9.09
CA ASP A 18 -9.59 -2.13 -8.86
C ASP A 18 -9.49 -3.63 -9.20
N SER A 19 -8.30 -4.15 -9.56
CA SER A 19 -8.06 -5.57 -9.85
C SER A 19 -8.00 -6.48 -8.62
N ALA A 20 -8.47 -6.02 -7.44
CA ALA A 20 -8.74 -6.94 -6.34
C ALA A 20 -10.01 -7.70 -6.71
N SER A 21 -9.83 -8.90 -7.25
CA SER A 21 -10.95 -9.75 -7.64
C SER A 21 -11.86 -9.94 -6.43
N PRO A 22 -13.20 -9.92 -6.60
CA PRO A 22 -14.11 -10.16 -5.48
C PRO A 22 -13.82 -11.49 -4.76
N GLU A 23 -13.31 -12.49 -5.46
CA GLU A 23 -12.79 -13.73 -4.84
C GLU A 23 -11.63 -13.51 -3.88
N ASP A 24 -10.72 -12.56 -4.14
CA ASP A 24 -9.58 -12.29 -3.25
C ASP A 24 -10.04 -11.76 -1.90
N LYS A 25 -11.12 -10.95 -1.88
CA LYS A 25 -11.72 -10.47 -0.62
C LYS A 25 -12.42 -11.57 0.17
N ALA A 26 -12.84 -12.66 -0.49
CA ALA A 26 -13.47 -13.80 0.16
C ALA A 26 -12.46 -14.76 0.81
N ARG A 27 -11.15 -14.61 0.51
CA ARG A 27 -10.11 -15.47 1.09
C ARG A 27 -9.96 -15.17 2.58
N PRO A 28 -9.97 -16.19 3.46
CA PRO A 28 -9.87 -15.98 4.90
C PRO A 28 -8.53 -15.39 5.35
N GLU A 29 -7.52 -15.41 4.48
CA GLU A 29 -6.19 -14.82 4.65
C GLU A 29 -6.14 -13.31 4.33
N ASN A 30 -7.09 -12.82 3.53
CA ASN A 30 -7.25 -11.40 3.21
C ASN A 30 -8.26 -10.69 4.12
N GLN A 31 -8.64 -11.35 5.22
CA GLN A 31 -9.44 -10.69 6.25
C GLN A 31 -8.63 -9.56 6.89
N GLN A 32 -9.29 -8.43 7.14
CA GLN A 32 -8.65 -7.20 7.63
C GLN A 32 -7.76 -7.43 8.86
N SER A 33 -8.18 -8.27 9.80
CA SER A 33 -7.40 -8.56 11.01
C SER A 33 -6.05 -9.21 10.71
N LYS A 34 -6.03 -10.21 9.81
CA LYS A 34 -4.78 -10.89 9.41
C LYS A 34 -3.87 -10.00 8.58
N LEU A 35 -4.46 -9.11 7.78
CA LEU A 35 -3.69 -8.12 7.03
C LEU A 35 -3.03 -7.11 7.97
N ASN A 36 -3.73 -6.67 9.02
CA ASN A 36 -3.17 -5.76 10.03
C ASN A 36 -2.04 -6.45 10.81
N GLU A 37 -2.25 -7.67 11.30
CA GLU A 37 -1.21 -8.43 12.02
C GLU A 37 0.08 -8.58 11.20
N ARG A 38 -0.05 -8.95 9.91
CA ARG A 38 1.11 -9.06 9.00
C ARG A 38 1.80 -7.73 8.72
N LEU A 39 1.04 -6.63 8.71
CA LEU A 39 1.61 -5.30 8.50
C LEU A 39 2.43 -4.89 9.73
N ASP A 40 1.88 -5.08 10.92
CA ASP A 40 2.56 -4.76 12.17
C ASP A 40 3.83 -5.61 12.33
N GLU A 41 3.76 -6.92 12.06
CA GLU A 41 4.93 -7.82 12.06
C GLU A 41 6.01 -7.37 11.07
N ALA A 42 5.64 -7.08 9.82
CA ALA A 42 6.59 -6.61 8.82
C ALA A 42 7.23 -5.27 9.18
N LEU A 43 6.48 -4.38 9.86
CA LEU A 43 7.02 -3.12 10.36
C LEU A 43 8.02 -3.39 11.50
N GLU A 44 7.68 -4.25 12.46
CA GLU A 44 8.56 -4.61 13.56
C GLU A 44 9.87 -5.26 13.08
N GLU A 45 9.80 -6.11 12.05
CA GLU A 45 10.99 -6.74 11.44
C GLU A 45 11.85 -5.78 10.61
N THR A 46 11.21 -4.81 9.92
CA THR A 46 11.92 -3.87 9.02
C THR A 46 12.54 -2.69 9.78
N PHE A 47 12.21 -2.52 11.06
CA PHE A 47 12.77 -1.47 11.91
C PHE A 47 13.57 -2.06 13.09
N PRO A 48 14.76 -2.64 12.81
CA PRO A 48 15.60 -3.24 13.85
C PRO A 48 15.98 -2.25 14.97
N THR A 49 15.90 -0.93 14.72
CA THR A 49 15.92 0.15 15.73
C THR A 49 15.70 1.52 15.05
N SER A 50 14.46 2.01 15.06
CA SER A 50 13.93 3.39 14.96
C SER A 50 14.47 4.50 14.01
N ASP A 51 15.74 4.66 13.66
CA ASP A 51 16.23 5.67 12.68
C ASP A 51 17.76 5.50 12.54
N PRO A 52 18.37 5.54 11.34
CA PRO A 52 19.82 5.71 11.24
C PRO A 52 20.30 6.88 12.12
N VAL A 53 21.30 6.64 12.98
CA VAL A 53 21.93 7.69 13.78
C VAL A 53 22.50 8.78 12.87
N SER A 54 21.98 10.00 12.98
CA SER A 54 22.50 11.18 12.27
C SER A 54 23.93 11.48 12.70
N VAL A 55 24.91 11.12 11.87
CA VAL A 55 26.32 11.47 12.09
C VAL A 55 26.57 12.91 11.64
N LYS A 56 27.04 13.76 12.56
CA LYS A 56 27.53 15.10 12.21
C LYS A 56 28.97 14.99 11.74
N ILE A 57 29.21 15.26 10.45
CA ILE A 57 30.57 15.33 9.90
C ILE A 57 31.22 16.63 10.42
N THR A 58 32.09 16.51 11.41
CA THR A 58 32.98 17.61 11.81
C THR A 58 34.21 17.62 10.91
N LYS A 59 34.50 18.77 10.30
CA LYS A 59 35.75 19.05 9.58
C LYS A 59 36.64 19.94 10.44
#